data_AF-W2YYA6-F1
#
_entry.id   AF-W2YYA6-F1
#
_cell.length_a   1.000
_cell.length_b   1.000
_cell.length_c   1.000
_cell.angle_alpha   90.00
_cell.angle_beta   90.00
_cell.angle_gamma   90.00
#
_symmetry.space_group_name_H-M   'P 1'
#
loop_
_entity.id
_entity.type
_entity.pdbx_description
1 polymer ?
#
loop_
_entity_poly.entity_id
_entity_poly.type
_entity_poly.pdbx_seq_one_letter_code
_entity_poly.pdbx_strand_id
1 'polypeptide(L)'
;MKEEQLLHTQQPCAVEPPAKPKKKRIRRQKLELEYLRGLVGKLEQQMMQLKTRQREDVGHTTAVNAEMSIWKGIAERQQTERARAEEKNQKLRASLEGQLKLATKLERLLRKRPRDEEVAELADNKRFKLPAVAPTDDEIFADQLAHVERAHLDADNIFGGLEFADRTASFCNLRVMSDSESDTGVAFVTKASSMLPFDVHV
;
A
#
# COMPACT_ATOMS: atom_id res chain seq x y z
N MET A 1 26.43 -79.72 3.79
CA MET A 1 26.47 -78.71 2.70
C MET A 1 26.77 -79.49 1.42
N LYS A 2 25.74 -79.70 0.58
CA LYS A 2 25.60 -79.11 -0.78
C LYS A 2 26.66 -79.69 -1.74
N GLU A 3 26.34 -80.36 -2.84
CA GLU A 3 25.20 -80.20 -3.75
C GLU A 3 24.95 -81.50 -4.55
N GLU A 4 23.70 -81.94 -4.51
CA GLU A 4 23.08 -82.77 -5.53
C GLU A 4 22.64 -81.87 -6.70
N GLN A 5 22.81 -82.34 -7.93
CA GLN A 5 21.73 -82.32 -8.93
C GLN A 5 22.10 -83.23 -10.10
N LEU A 6 21.53 -84.43 -10.04
CA LEU A 6 21.56 -85.45 -11.07
C LEU A 6 20.70 -85.01 -12.25
N LEU A 7 21.27 -85.16 -13.45
CA LEU A 7 20.57 -85.12 -14.72
C LEU A 7 19.34 -86.06 -14.68
N HIS A 8 18.15 -85.53 -14.97
CA HIS A 8 17.03 -86.35 -15.41
C HIS A 8 16.60 -85.89 -16.81
N THR A 9 17.12 -86.66 -17.76
CA THR A 9 16.73 -86.83 -19.15
C THR A 9 15.21 -86.71 -19.36
N GLN A 10 14.83 -85.87 -20.33
CA GLN A 10 13.50 -85.87 -20.93
C GLN A 10 13.27 -87.19 -21.68
N GLN A 11 12.10 -87.81 -21.52
CA GLN A 11 11.31 -88.34 -22.64
C GLN A 11 9.86 -88.67 -22.20
N PRO A 12 8.91 -88.79 -23.14
CA PRO A 12 7.62 -88.12 -23.07
C PRO A 12 6.49 -89.11 -22.80
N CYS A 13 5.59 -88.80 -21.88
CA CYS A 13 4.40 -89.62 -21.69
C CYS A 13 3.40 -89.31 -22.82
N ALA A 14 3.15 -90.33 -23.64
CA ALA A 14 2.30 -90.30 -24.81
C ALA A 14 0.89 -89.76 -24.48
N VAL A 15 0.50 -88.68 -25.15
CA VAL A 15 -0.88 -88.21 -25.17
C VAL A 15 -1.61 -89.01 -26.23
N GLU A 16 -2.48 -89.93 -25.78
CA GLU A 16 -3.52 -90.58 -26.58
C GLU A 16 -4.14 -89.60 -27.59
N PRO A 17 -4.23 -89.95 -28.89
CA PRO A 17 -4.77 -89.03 -29.89
C PRO A 17 -6.25 -88.77 -29.58
N PRO A 18 -6.67 -87.50 -29.39
CA PRO A 18 -8.07 -87.23 -29.10
C PRO A 18 -8.92 -87.69 -30.28
N ALA A 19 -9.91 -88.53 -29.99
CA ALA A 19 -10.89 -89.02 -30.95
C ALA A 19 -11.32 -87.89 -31.89
N LYS A 20 -11.05 -88.06 -33.19
CA LYS A 20 -11.20 -87.02 -34.21
C LYS A 20 -12.59 -86.38 -34.09
N PRO A 21 -12.69 -85.10 -33.71
CA PRO A 21 -13.99 -84.50 -33.49
C PRO A 21 -14.77 -84.47 -34.81
N LYS A 22 -16.07 -84.77 -34.76
CA LYS A 22 -16.96 -84.71 -35.93
C LYS A 22 -16.74 -83.36 -36.64
N LYS A 23 -16.52 -83.35 -37.97
CA LYS A 23 -16.12 -82.17 -38.78
C LYS A 23 -16.94 -80.89 -38.49
N LYS A 24 -18.23 -81.05 -38.13
CA LYS A 24 -19.12 -79.94 -37.72
C LYS A 24 -18.68 -79.25 -36.42
N ARG A 25 -18.19 -80.00 -35.42
CA ARG A 25 -17.69 -79.48 -34.12
C ARG A 25 -16.40 -78.68 -34.30
N ILE A 26 -15.48 -79.16 -35.14
CA ILE A 26 -14.23 -78.46 -35.47
C ILE A 26 -14.51 -77.13 -36.18
N ARG A 27 -15.47 -77.10 -37.11
CA ARG A 27 -15.89 -75.85 -37.78
C ARG A 27 -16.45 -74.82 -36.81
N ARG A 28 -17.31 -75.22 -35.87
CA ARG A 28 -17.85 -74.32 -34.83
C ARG A 28 -16.74 -73.74 -33.96
N GLN A 29 -15.83 -74.59 -33.49
CA GLN A 29 -14.69 -74.16 -32.66
C GLN A 29 -13.76 -73.19 -33.42
N LYS A 30 -13.53 -73.41 -34.72
CA LYS A 30 -12.74 -72.46 -35.53
C LYS A 30 -13.41 -71.09 -35.63
N LEU A 31 -14.70 -71.05 -35.94
CA LEU A 31 -15.46 -69.79 -36.01
C LEU A 31 -15.48 -69.06 -34.67
N GLU A 32 -15.64 -69.81 -33.57
CA GLU A 32 -15.64 -69.27 -32.21
C GLU A 32 -14.26 -68.72 -31.82
N LEU A 33 -13.17 -69.42 -32.14
CA LEU A 33 -11.81 -68.92 -31.93
C LEU A 33 -11.52 -67.66 -32.74
N GLU A 34 -12.00 -67.58 -33.98
CA GLU A 34 -11.82 -66.42 -34.84
C GLU A 34 -12.62 -65.21 -34.31
N TYR A 35 -13.85 -65.44 -33.86
CA TYR A 35 -14.65 -64.43 -33.16
C TYR A 35 -13.98 -63.94 -31.87
N LEU A 36 -13.51 -64.85 -31.02
CA LEU A 36 -12.84 -64.51 -29.76
C LEU A 36 -11.54 -63.75 -30.00
N ARG A 37 -10.74 -64.13 -31.00
CA ARG A 37 -9.54 -63.37 -31.39
C ARG A 37 -9.88 -61.96 -31.86
N GLY A 38 -10.93 -61.80 -32.66
CA GLY A 38 -11.43 -60.49 -33.08
C GLY A 38 -11.94 -59.65 -31.90
N LEU A 39 -12.61 -60.29 -30.93
CA LEU A 39 -13.12 -59.62 -29.74
C LEU A 39 -11.98 -59.16 -28.81
N VAL A 40 -10.95 -59.99 -28.62
CA VAL A 40 -9.75 -59.62 -27.87
C VAL A 40 -9.07 -58.42 -28.51
N GLY A 41 -8.86 -58.43 -29.83
CA GLY A 41 -8.27 -57.28 -30.53
C GLY A 41 -9.08 -55.99 -30.36
N LYS A 42 -10.41 -56.07 -30.42
CA LYS A 42 -11.28 -54.90 -30.14
C LYS A 42 -11.16 -54.42 -28.70
N LEU A 43 -11.17 -55.34 -27.74
CA LEU A 43 -11.07 -55.00 -26.32
C LEU A 43 -9.70 -54.41 -25.99
N GLU A 44 -8.62 -54.95 -26.55
CA GLU A 44 -7.27 -54.41 -26.40
C GLU A 44 -7.17 -53.00 -27.00
N GLN A 45 -7.78 -52.77 -28.16
CA GLN A 45 -7.84 -51.44 -28.78
C GLN A 45 -8.63 -50.44 -27.93
N GLN A 46 -9.78 -50.86 -27.36
CA GLN A 46 -10.55 -50.04 -26.42
C GLN A 46 -9.77 -49.75 -25.14
N MET A 47 -9.07 -50.75 -24.60
CA MET A 47 -8.20 -50.58 -23.43
C MET A 47 -7.07 -49.58 -23.71
N MET A 48 -6.46 -49.67 -24.90
CA MET A 48 -5.42 -48.75 -25.32
C MET A 48 -5.95 -47.33 -25.45
N GLN A 49 -7.10 -47.12 -26.10
CA GLN A 49 -7.74 -45.81 -26.21
C GLN A 49 -8.08 -45.20 -24.85
N LEU A 50 -8.65 -46.00 -23.94
CA LEU A 50 -8.99 -45.55 -22.59
C LEU A 50 -7.73 -45.19 -21.78
N LYS A 51 -6.66 -45.99 -21.87
CA LYS A 51 -5.38 -45.69 -21.20
C LYS A 51 -4.72 -44.42 -21.75
N THR A 52 -4.77 -44.18 -23.05
CA THR A 52 -4.24 -42.95 -23.66
C THR A 52 -5.02 -41.73 -23.17
N ARG A 53 -6.35 -41.80 -23.20
CA ARG A 53 -7.23 -40.74 -22.69
C ARG A 53 -7.04 -40.48 -21.20
N GLN A 54 -6.85 -41.54 -20.40
CA GLN A 54 -6.59 -41.41 -18.97
C GLN A 54 -5.23 -40.76 -18.68
N ARG A 55 -4.19 -41.03 -19.49
CA ARG A 55 -2.89 -40.35 -19.36
C ARG A 55 -2.98 -38.85 -19.63
N GLU A 56 -3.75 -38.45 -20.63
CA GLU A 56 -3.98 -37.04 -20.97
C GLU A 56 -4.77 -36.33 -19.86
N ASP A 57 -5.81 -36.99 -19.32
CA ASP A 57 -6.62 -36.46 -18.23
C ASP A 57 -5.86 -36.35 -16.89
N VAL A 58 -4.97 -37.30 -16.60
CA VAL A 58 -4.07 -37.22 -15.43
C VAL A 58 -3.08 -36.05 -15.55
N GLY A 59 -2.58 -35.76 -16.76
CA GLY A 59 -1.76 -34.58 -17.02
C GLY A 59 -2.54 -33.27 -16.85
N HIS A 60 -3.80 -33.24 -17.28
CA HIS A 60 -4.66 -32.07 -17.16
C HIS A 60 -5.10 -31.81 -15.72
N THR A 61 -5.50 -32.85 -14.98
CA THR A 61 -5.89 -32.75 -13.57
C THR A 61 -4.73 -32.34 -12.66
N THR A 62 -3.50 -32.80 -12.95
CA THR A 62 -2.31 -32.36 -12.20
C THR A 62 -1.97 -30.90 -12.46
N ALA A 63 -2.09 -30.41 -13.70
CA ALA A 63 -1.93 -28.99 -14.02
C ALA A 63 -3.00 -28.11 -13.34
N VAL A 64 -4.27 -28.50 -13.41
CA VAL A 64 -5.37 -27.76 -12.76
C VAL A 64 -5.22 -27.74 -11.25
N ASN A 65 -4.77 -28.84 -10.62
CA ASN A 65 -4.47 -28.87 -9.19
C ASN A 65 -3.31 -27.93 -8.82
N ALA A 66 -2.27 -27.83 -9.66
CA ALA A 66 -1.17 -26.89 -9.44
C ALA A 66 -1.66 -25.44 -9.57
N GLU A 67 -2.47 -25.13 -10.57
CA GLU A 67 -3.08 -23.81 -10.74
C GLU A 67 -3.99 -23.44 -9.56
N MET A 68 -4.85 -24.35 -9.10
CA MET A 68 -5.70 -24.13 -7.93
C MET A 68 -4.88 -23.87 -6.65
N SER A 69 -3.74 -24.55 -6.49
CA SER A 69 -2.81 -24.33 -5.38
C SER A 69 -2.19 -22.93 -5.40
N ILE A 70 -1.80 -22.44 -6.59
CA ILE A 70 -1.28 -21.07 -6.77
C ILE A 70 -2.36 -20.04 -6.46
N TRP A 71 -3.56 -20.21 -7.00
CA TRP A 71 -4.69 -19.29 -6.76
C TRP A 71 -5.12 -19.25 -5.30
N LYS A 72 -5.02 -20.38 -4.59
CA LYS A 72 -5.26 -20.41 -3.14
C LYS A 72 -4.30 -19.49 -2.39
N GLY A 73 -3.00 -19.56 -2.68
CA GLY A 73 -2.01 -18.68 -2.05
C GLY A 73 -2.22 -17.20 -2.39
N ILE A 74 -2.61 -16.90 -3.64
CA ILE A 74 -2.95 -15.53 -4.06
C ILE A 74 -4.20 -15.03 -3.31
N ALA A 75 -5.24 -15.85 -3.21
CA ALA A 75 -6.48 -15.50 -2.53
C ALA A 75 -6.25 -15.26 -1.03
N GLU A 76 -5.46 -16.11 -0.36
CA GLU A 76 -5.08 -15.93 1.04
C GLU A 76 -4.32 -14.61 1.25
N ARG A 77 -3.31 -14.33 0.42
CA ARG A 77 -2.58 -13.05 0.47
C ARG A 77 -3.53 -11.86 0.26
N GLN A 78 -4.40 -11.94 -0.74
CA GLN A 78 -5.34 -10.85 -1.03
C GLN A 78 -6.33 -10.62 0.12
N GLN A 79 -6.78 -11.70 0.78
CA GLN A 79 -7.63 -11.61 1.96
C GLN A 79 -6.90 -10.92 3.12
N THR A 80 -5.65 -11.28 3.39
CA THR A 80 -4.86 -10.65 4.46
C THR A 80 -4.62 -9.16 4.22
N GLU A 81 -4.27 -8.77 2.98
CA GLU A 81 -4.07 -7.36 2.63
C GLU A 81 -5.37 -6.57 2.70
N ARG A 82 -6.49 -7.17 2.27
CA ARG A 82 -7.82 -6.57 2.41
C ARG A 82 -8.17 -6.33 3.88
N ALA A 83 -8.03 -7.34 4.73
CA ALA A 83 -8.32 -7.22 6.16
C ALA A 83 -7.48 -6.11 6.82
N ARG A 84 -6.20 -6.02 6.46
CA ARG A 84 -5.29 -4.97 6.94
C ARG A 84 -5.71 -3.57 6.48
N ALA A 85 -6.14 -3.44 5.22
CA ALA A 85 -6.63 -2.18 4.68
C ALA A 85 -7.96 -1.76 5.34
N GLU A 86 -8.86 -2.71 5.55
CA GLU A 86 -10.15 -2.48 6.21
C GLU A 86 -9.97 -2.06 7.67
N GLU A 87 -9.05 -2.69 8.41
CA GLU A 87 -8.73 -2.30 9.79
C GLU A 87 -8.20 -0.85 9.85
N LYS A 88 -7.28 -0.48 8.96
CA LYS A 88 -6.79 0.90 8.86
C LYS A 88 -7.92 1.86 8.52
N ASN A 89 -8.79 1.50 7.58
CA ASN A 89 -9.92 2.33 7.20
C ASN A 89 -10.90 2.56 8.37
N GLN A 90 -11.19 1.51 9.13
CA GLN A 90 -12.02 1.60 10.34
C GLN A 90 -11.39 2.54 11.39
N LYS A 91 -10.08 2.43 11.65
CA LYS A 91 -9.36 3.33 12.56
C LYS A 91 -9.43 4.79 12.10
N LEU A 92 -9.24 5.03 10.80
CA LEU A 92 -9.33 6.38 10.21
C LEU A 92 -10.74 6.94 10.34
N ARG A 93 -11.78 6.14 10.04
CA ARG A 93 -13.18 6.56 10.21
C ARG A 93 -13.51 6.91 11.66
N ALA A 94 -13.09 6.08 12.61
CA ALA A 94 -13.29 6.36 14.04
C ALA A 94 -12.58 7.65 14.47
N SER A 95 -11.37 7.90 13.98
CA SER A 95 -10.63 9.15 14.25
C SER A 95 -11.34 10.37 13.66
N LEU A 96 -11.81 10.29 12.41
CA LEU A 96 -12.57 11.36 11.74
C LEU A 96 -13.88 11.66 12.48
N GLU A 97 -14.61 10.64 12.91
CA GLU A 97 -15.81 10.83 13.74
C GLU A 97 -15.48 11.52 15.07
N GLY A 98 -14.34 11.16 15.69
CA GLY A 98 -13.83 11.83 16.88
C GLY A 98 -13.53 13.31 16.63
N GLN A 99 -12.85 13.63 15.53
CA GLN A 99 -12.55 15.00 15.12
C GLN A 99 -13.82 15.81 14.84
N LEU A 100 -14.80 15.23 14.14
CA LEU A 100 -16.11 15.87 13.91
C LEU A 100 -16.85 16.14 15.23
N LYS A 101 -16.85 15.19 16.16
CA LYS A 101 -17.44 15.38 17.50
C LYS A 101 -16.72 16.48 18.28
N LEU A 102 -15.40 16.59 18.16
CA LEU A 102 -14.63 17.67 18.79
C LEU A 102 -14.93 19.02 18.15
N ALA A 103 -14.88 19.11 16.83
CA ALA A 103 -15.17 20.33 16.07
C ALA A 103 -16.58 20.85 16.36
N THR A 104 -17.59 19.97 16.37
CA THR A 104 -18.97 20.35 16.72
C THR A 104 -19.12 20.81 18.18
N LYS A 105 -18.38 20.21 19.12
CA LYS A 105 -18.34 20.71 20.51
C LYS A 105 -17.69 22.09 20.58
N LEU A 106 -16.57 22.30 19.90
CA LEU A 106 -15.88 23.59 19.84
C LEU A 106 -16.76 24.65 19.19
N GLU A 107 -17.42 24.35 18.08
CA GLU A 107 -18.39 25.25 17.44
C GLU A 107 -19.50 25.65 18.42
N ARG A 108 -20.08 24.69 19.14
CA ARG A 108 -21.09 24.98 20.17
C ARG A 108 -20.56 25.85 21.29
N LEU A 109 -19.32 25.64 21.74
CA LEU A 109 -18.69 26.48 22.77
C LEU A 109 -18.48 27.91 22.26
N LEU A 110 -17.98 28.08 21.03
CA LEU A 110 -17.80 29.38 20.41
C LEU A 110 -19.13 30.11 20.18
N ARG A 111 -20.20 29.39 19.82
CA ARG A 111 -21.55 29.98 19.71
C ARG A 111 -22.17 30.34 21.07
N LYS A 112 -21.83 29.61 22.14
CA LYS A 112 -22.38 29.80 23.48
C LYS A 112 -21.61 30.81 24.32
N ARG A 113 -20.38 31.18 23.92
CA ARG A 113 -19.64 32.25 24.58
C ARG A 113 -20.42 33.55 24.33
N PRO A 114 -21.04 34.18 25.36
CA PRO A 114 -21.47 35.57 25.21
C PRO A 114 -20.23 36.34 24.78
N ARG A 115 -20.36 37.24 23.79
CA ARG A 115 -19.23 38.13 23.47
C ARG A 115 -18.90 38.84 24.77
N ASP A 116 -17.77 38.47 25.37
CA ASP A 116 -17.18 39.25 26.45
C ASP A 116 -17.15 40.69 25.93
N GLU A 117 -17.71 41.64 26.67
CA GLU A 117 -17.89 43.02 26.18
C GLU A 117 -16.55 43.64 25.76
N GLU A 118 -15.44 43.19 26.34
CA GLU A 118 -14.06 43.50 25.94
C GLU A 118 -13.70 42.95 24.53
N VAL A 119 -14.22 41.77 24.15
CA VAL A 119 -14.06 41.20 22.80
C VAL A 119 -15.09 41.79 21.82
N ALA A 120 -16.23 42.29 22.31
CA ALA A 120 -17.20 43.01 21.48
C ALA A 120 -16.62 44.35 21.01
N GLU A 121 -15.92 45.10 21.87
CA GLU A 121 -15.23 46.33 21.46
C GLU A 121 -14.09 46.05 20.45
N LEU A 122 -13.39 44.92 20.57
CA LEU A 122 -12.39 44.47 19.60
C LEU A 122 -13.01 43.92 18.29
N ALA A 123 -14.20 43.34 18.35
CA ALA A 123 -14.87 42.71 17.20
C ALA A 123 -15.82 43.65 16.44
N ASP A 124 -16.31 44.73 17.06
CA ASP A 124 -17.09 45.77 16.39
C ASP A 124 -16.23 46.62 15.45
N ASN A 125 -14.90 46.53 15.57
CA ASN A 125 -13.95 47.13 14.64
C ASN A 125 -13.67 46.30 13.37
N LYS A 126 -14.27 45.11 13.19
CA LYS A 126 -14.09 44.31 11.96
C LYS A 126 -15.36 43.61 11.49
N ARG A 127 -16.47 44.35 11.40
CA ARG A 127 -17.26 44.24 10.16
C ARG A 127 -16.56 45.12 9.15
N PHE A 128 -15.49 44.62 8.54
CA PHE A 128 -15.11 45.12 7.23
C PHE A 128 -16.34 44.91 6.35
N LYS A 129 -17.14 45.96 6.18
CA LYS A 129 -17.81 46.16 4.92
C LYS A 129 -16.68 46.02 3.92
N LEU A 130 -16.68 44.94 3.12
CA LEU A 130 -15.90 44.98 1.88
C LEU A 130 -16.27 46.34 1.26
N PRO A 131 -15.28 47.21 0.95
CA PRO A 131 -15.61 48.39 0.19
C PRO A 131 -16.43 47.91 -1.01
N ALA A 132 -17.56 48.57 -1.27
CA ALA A 132 -18.47 48.18 -2.36
C ALA A 132 -17.77 48.22 -3.74
N VAL A 133 -16.55 48.72 -3.77
CA VAL A 133 -15.59 48.70 -4.87
C VAL A 133 -14.36 47.95 -4.36
N ALA A 134 -14.01 46.84 -5.01
CA ALA A 134 -12.72 46.21 -4.79
C ALA A 134 -11.62 47.24 -5.05
N PRO A 135 -10.57 47.34 -4.22
CA PRO A 135 -9.46 48.25 -4.47
C PRO A 135 -8.93 48.05 -5.88
N THR A 136 -8.69 49.14 -6.60
CA THR A 136 -8.06 49.06 -7.92
C THR A 136 -6.62 48.58 -7.74
N ASP A 137 -6.05 47.88 -8.73
CA ASP A 137 -4.65 47.42 -8.68
C ASP A 137 -3.69 48.55 -8.26
N ASP A 138 -3.90 49.77 -8.78
CA ASP A 138 -3.11 50.96 -8.41
C ASP A 138 -3.18 51.31 -6.92
N GLU A 139 -4.35 51.15 -6.29
CA GLU A 139 -4.54 51.42 -4.85
C GLU A 139 -3.84 50.34 -4.00
N ILE A 140 -3.86 49.09 -4.46
CA ILE A 140 -3.16 47.97 -3.82
C ILE A 140 -1.65 48.19 -3.89
N PHE A 141 -1.12 48.53 -5.06
CA PHE A 141 0.31 48.80 -5.23
C PHE A 141 0.75 50.03 -4.44
N ALA A 142 -0.08 51.08 -4.35
CA ALA A 142 0.23 52.25 -3.54
C ALA A 142 0.31 51.91 -2.03
N ASP A 143 -0.62 51.11 -1.50
CA ASP A 143 -0.56 50.68 -0.09
C ASP A 143 0.64 49.77 0.19
N GLN A 144 0.93 48.84 -0.72
CA GLN A 144 2.12 47.99 -0.63
C GLN A 144 3.42 48.80 -0.64
N LEU A 145 3.53 49.78 -1.54
CA LEU A 145 4.70 50.66 -1.60
C LEU A 145 4.83 51.47 -0.30
N ALA A 146 3.73 52.05 0.20
CA ALA A 146 3.73 52.77 1.47
C ALA A 146 4.08 51.87 2.67
N HIS A 147 3.74 50.58 2.62
CA HIS A 147 4.18 49.60 3.62
C HIS A 147 5.68 49.32 3.53
N VAL A 148 6.20 49.12 2.32
CA VAL A 148 7.65 48.91 2.09
C VAL A 148 8.45 50.13 2.53
N GLU A 149 8.01 51.35 2.21
CA GLU A 149 8.65 52.59 2.66
C GLU A 149 8.69 52.69 4.18
N ARG A 150 7.58 52.39 4.87
CA ARG A 150 7.54 52.34 6.34
C ARG A 150 8.51 51.30 6.90
N ALA A 151 8.51 50.09 6.34
CA ALA A 151 9.42 49.03 6.78
C ALA A 151 10.91 49.41 6.57
N HIS A 152 11.23 50.12 5.49
CA HIS A 152 12.57 50.66 5.27
C HIS A 152 12.95 51.71 6.31
N LEU A 153 12.06 52.67 6.59
CA LEU A 153 12.29 53.68 7.63
C LEU A 153 12.46 53.07 9.02
N ASP A 154 11.67 52.04 9.35
CA ASP A 154 11.79 51.31 10.61
C ASP A 154 13.14 50.58 10.70
N ALA A 155 13.56 49.92 9.62
CA ALA A 155 14.87 49.27 9.54
C ALA A 155 16.00 50.29 9.69
N ASP A 156 15.92 51.43 8.99
CA ASP A 156 16.90 52.51 9.10
C ASP A 156 16.94 53.12 10.51
N ASN A 157 15.82 53.19 11.21
CA ASN A 157 15.78 53.64 12.60
C ASN A 157 16.47 52.63 13.55
N ILE A 158 16.24 51.33 13.35
CA ILE A 158 16.83 50.26 14.16
C ILE A 158 18.34 50.13 13.89
N PHE A 159 18.73 50.19 12.62
CA PHE A 159 20.10 49.95 12.15
C PHE A 159 20.87 51.23 11.80
N GLY A 160 20.31 52.41 12.02
CA GLY A 160 20.98 53.70 11.73
C GLY A 160 21.93 54.18 12.82
N GLY A 161 22.02 53.46 13.94
CA GLY A 161 22.96 53.77 15.01
C GLY A 161 24.42 53.55 14.59
N LEU A 162 25.34 54.30 15.21
CA LEU A 162 26.79 54.20 14.95
C LEU A 162 27.34 52.76 15.07
N GLU A 163 26.71 51.92 15.90
CA GLU A 163 27.06 50.50 16.08
C GLU A 163 26.93 49.66 14.81
N PHE A 164 26.05 50.04 13.89
CA PHE A 164 25.76 49.33 12.64
C PHE A 164 26.34 50.04 11.41
N ALA A 165 27.10 51.13 11.60
CA ALA A 165 27.71 51.88 10.51
C ALA A 165 28.75 51.06 9.74
N ASP A 166 29.48 50.18 10.43
CA ASP A 166 30.36 49.19 9.80
C ASP A 166 29.58 47.90 9.52
N ARG A 167 29.20 47.72 8.25
CA ARG A 167 28.46 46.53 7.77
C ARG A 167 29.28 45.24 7.85
N THR A 168 30.60 45.33 7.99
CA THR A 168 31.49 44.16 8.05
C THR A 168 31.86 43.77 9.48
N ALA A 169 31.57 44.64 10.46
CA ALA A 169 31.85 44.37 11.85
C ALA A 169 30.88 43.33 12.44
N SER A 170 31.45 42.32 13.10
CA SER A 170 30.69 41.45 13.97
C SER A 170 30.81 41.92 15.42
N PHE A 171 29.69 42.04 16.13
CA PHE A 171 29.68 42.40 17.55
C PHE A 171 28.52 41.72 18.29
N CYS A 172 28.64 41.65 19.62
CA CYS A 172 27.57 41.23 20.53
C CYS A 172 27.71 42.01 21.84
N ASN A 173 26.77 42.91 22.10
CA ASN A 173 26.76 43.81 23.24
C ASN A 173 25.52 43.54 24.11
N LEU A 174 25.71 43.41 25.42
CA LEU A 174 24.63 43.34 26.41
C LEU A 174 24.61 44.64 27.21
N ARG A 175 23.44 45.30 27.26
CA ARG A 175 23.22 46.51 28.04
C ARG A 175 22.10 46.27 29.04
N VAL A 176 22.30 46.71 30.27
CA VAL A 176 21.23 46.74 31.28
C VAL A 176 20.64 48.15 31.26
N MET A 177 19.34 48.25 31.00
CA MET A 177 18.60 49.50 30.97
C MET A 177 17.61 49.52 32.14
N SER A 178 17.34 50.70 32.69
CA SER A 178 16.25 50.88 33.63
C SER A 178 14.93 50.82 32.86
N ASP A 179 14.00 50.00 33.33
CA ASP A 179 12.66 49.89 32.74
C ASP A 179 11.63 50.18 33.83
N SER A 180 11.13 51.41 33.84
CA SER A 180 10.17 51.86 34.84
C SER A 180 8.76 51.30 34.62
N GLU A 181 8.50 50.64 33.49
CA GLU A 181 7.19 50.06 33.18
C GLU A 181 7.08 48.59 33.62
N SER A 182 8.21 47.89 33.82
CA SER A 182 8.22 46.53 34.33
C SER A 182 8.41 46.45 35.85
N ASP A 183 7.76 45.46 36.47
CA ASP A 183 7.84 45.18 37.92
C ASP A 183 9.29 44.90 38.40
N THR A 184 10.15 44.48 37.48
CA THR A 184 11.57 44.20 37.77
C THR A 184 12.44 45.46 37.76
N GLY A 185 11.97 46.58 37.19
CA GLY A 185 12.69 47.87 37.17
C GLY A 185 13.89 47.92 36.22
N VAL A 186 14.25 46.80 35.59
CA VAL A 186 15.42 46.67 34.70
C VAL A 186 15.11 45.77 33.50
N ALA A 187 15.62 46.14 32.34
CA ALA A 187 15.58 45.38 31.10
C ALA A 187 17.00 45.04 30.62
N PHE A 188 17.18 43.80 30.18
CA PHE A 188 18.42 43.34 29.55
C PHE A 188 18.26 43.42 28.03
N VAL A 189 19.04 44.29 27.39
CA VAL A 189 19.00 44.50 25.95
C VAL A 189 20.28 43.96 25.31
N THR A 190 20.14 42.89 24.53
CA THR A 190 21.22 42.32 23.73
C THR A 190 21.12 42.83 22.30
N LYS A 191 22.23 43.34 21.76
CA LYS A 191 22.37 43.70 20.35
C LYS A 191 23.55 42.96 19.75
N ALA A 192 23.36 42.33 18.60
CA ALA A 192 24.43 41.64 17.90
C ALA A 192 24.34 41.90 16.39
N SER A 193 25.50 41.96 15.74
CA SER A 193 25.64 41.96 14.29
C SER A 193 26.66 40.89 13.89
N SER A 194 26.39 40.17 12.82
CA SER A 194 27.33 39.21 12.23
C SER A 194 27.00 39.03 10.76
N MET A 195 28.04 39.00 9.92
CA MET A 195 27.91 38.72 8.50
C MET A 195 28.06 37.22 8.26
N LEU A 196 27.18 36.66 7.44
CA LEU A 196 27.29 35.25 7.01
C LEU A 196 28.45 35.10 6.02
N PRO A 197 29.22 34.01 6.07
CA PRO A 197 30.39 33.80 5.20
C PRO A 197 30.03 33.35 3.78
N PHE A 198 28.75 33.39 3.41
CA PHE A 198 28.23 33.01 2.11
C PHE A 198 27.00 33.84 1.75
N ASP A 199 26.75 33.96 0.46
CA ASP A 199 25.59 34.68 -0.07
C ASP A 199 24.29 33.90 0.16
N VAL A 200 23.26 34.59 0.65
CA VAL A 200 21.91 34.02 0.75
C VAL A 200 21.24 34.16 -0.61
N HIS A 201 21.05 33.04 -1.30
CA HIS A 201 20.24 32.99 -2.51
C HIS A 201 18.77 32.99 -2.06
N VAL A 202 18.06 34.09 -2.32
CA VAL A 202 16.61 34.24 -2.09
C VAL A 202 15.90 34.16 -3.42
#